data_AF-A0A7C3K238-F1
#
_entry.id   AF-A0A7C3K238-F1
#
_cell.length_a   1.000
_cell.length_b   1.000
_cell.length_c   1.000
_cell.angle_alpha   90.00
_cell.angle_beta   90.00
_cell.angle_gamma   90.00
#
_symmetry.space_group_name_H-M   'P 1'
#
loop_
_entity.id
_entity.type
_entity.pdbx_description
1 polymer ?
#
loop_
_entity_poly.entity_id
_entity_poly.type
_entity_poly.pdbx_seq_one_letter_code
_entity_poly.pdbx_strand_id
1 'polypeptide(L)'
;MKAIALLSGGLDSTLAAKVVLDLGIELEALNFLTVFCTCTTRGETCLASQKAVDVLGIPLKVFNVSEEYLNIVKHPEHGYGSNMNPCVDCRIFMLKKAKAYMEETGASFIVTGEVLGQRPMSQRRDSMRLIEKEAGREGCILRPLSAKFLPASIPEKEGWVDREKLLKIQGSSRKPQMQLADQYGIRDYPCPAGGCLLTDPGFSRRMRDLIRHDSDFTLNDVHLLKMGRHFRLSQKLKLVVGRNKEENQKIQTFSGEKDILLRLSRIPGPLSLLRGKAGEGEIEKAAAITARYSKAKDMKRVEVLYRKAKVDRERPLSVSPLSEREIEALMIN
;
A
#
# COMPACT_ATOMS: atom_id res chain seq x y z
N MET A 1 18.94 19.33 -20.46
CA MET A 1 17.87 19.75 -19.52
C MET A 1 17.38 18.52 -18.80
N LYS A 2 17.12 18.62 -17.49
CA LYS A 2 16.80 17.47 -16.64
C LYS A 2 15.43 17.63 -15.97
N ALA A 3 14.67 16.55 -15.86
CA ALA A 3 13.39 16.50 -15.15
C ALA A 3 13.28 15.27 -14.24
N ILE A 4 12.43 15.36 -13.21
CA ILE A 4 12.14 14.26 -12.30
C ILE A 4 10.86 13.56 -12.75
N ALA A 5 10.93 12.25 -13.03
CA ALA A 5 9.77 11.45 -13.42
C ALA A 5 9.24 10.63 -12.22
N LEU A 6 7.99 10.88 -11.81
CA LEU A 6 7.35 10.06 -10.77
C LEU A 6 6.94 8.70 -11.33
N LEU A 7 7.75 7.68 -11.03
CA LEU A 7 7.65 6.35 -11.61
C LEU A 7 7.14 5.32 -10.59
N SER A 8 5.81 5.15 -10.57
CA SER A 8 5.15 4.18 -9.67
C SER A 8 5.28 2.71 -10.15
N GLY A 9 6.00 2.46 -11.24
CA GLY A 9 6.12 1.14 -11.88
C GLY A 9 4.88 0.71 -12.67
N GLY A 10 3.89 1.59 -12.84
CA GLY A 10 2.69 1.31 -13.62
C GLY A 10 2.82 1.77 -15.08
N LEU A 11 1.96 1.24 -15.95
CA LEU A 11 1.92 1.58 -17.38
C LEU A 11 1.93 3.09 -17.64
N ASP A 12 1.03 3.85 -17.00
CA ASP A 12 0.88 5.28 -17.31
C ASP A 12 2.16 6.08 -16.97
N SER A 13 2.83 5.78 -15.85
CA SER A 13 4.07 6.45 -15.48
C SER A 13 5.23 6.10 -16.41
N THR A 14 5.32 4.84 -16.86
CA THR A 14 6.35 4.40 -17.80
C THR A 14 6.16 5.05 -19.17
N LEU A 15 4.93 5.12 -19.68
CA LEU A 15 4.62 5.79 -20.94
C LEU A 15 4.90 7.29 -20.87
N ALA A 16 4.54 7.96 -19.77
CA ALA A 16 4.83 9.38 -19.61
C ALA A 16 6.33 9.67 -19.62
N ALA A 17 7.13 8.85 -18.94
CA ALA A 17 8.59 8.96 -18.96
C ALA A 17 9.13 8.71 -20.39
N LYS A 18 8.64 7.67 -21.08
CA LYS A 18 9.06 7.37 -22.46
C LYS A 18 8.77 8.51 -23.43
N VAL A 19 7.58 9.09 -23.38
CA VAL A 19 7.20 10.25 -24.21
C VAL A 19 8.17 11.40 -24.00
N VAL A 20 8.55 11.70 -22.75
CA VAL A 20 9.47 12.81 -22.45
C VAL A 20 10.91 12.50 -22.86
N LEU A 21 11.36 11.26 -22.72
CA LEU A 21 12.67 10.82 -23.24
C LEU A 21 12.77 10.99 -24.76
N ASP A 22 11.71 10.67 -25.51
CA ASP A 22 11.67 10.84 -26.97
C ASP A 22 11.76 12.31 -27.39
N LEU A 23 11.49 13.25 -26.48
CA LEU A 23 11.70 14.70 -26.69
C LEU A 23 13.13 15.15 -26.41
N GLY A 24 14.04 14.25 -26.04
CA GLY A 24 15.45 14.55 -25.76
C GLY A 24 15.69 15.15 -24.37
N ILE A 25 14.75 14.99 -23.44
CA ILE A 25 14.88 15.50 -22.06
C ILE A 25 15.46 14.40 -21.17
N GLU A 26 16.51 14.74 -20.42
CA GLU A 26 17.12 13.83 -19.46
C GLU A 26 16.16 13.61 -18.29
N LEU A 27 15.94 12.35 -17.92
CA LEU A 27 15.06 11.99 -16.81
C LEU A 27 15.83 11.28 -15.71
N GLU A 28 15.46 11.61 -14.48
CA GLU A 28 15.73 10.80 -13.32
C GLU A 28 14.40 10.33 -12.72
N ALA A 29 14.25 9.01 -12.56
CA ALA A 29 13.05 8.42 -12.01
C ALA A 29 13.05 8.48 -10.48
N LEU A 30 11.88 8.80 -9.93
CA LEU A 30 11.64 8.88 -8.51
C LEU A 30 10.48 7.96 -8.14
N ASN A 31 10.71 7.05 -7.18
CA ASN A 31 9.69 6.15 -6.66
C ASN A 31 9.56 6.27 -5.14
N PHE A 32 8.32 6.24 -4.65
CA PHE A 32 7.99 6.31 -3.23
C PHE A 32 7.42 4.98 -2.75
N LEU A 33 8.12 4.34 -1.82
CA LEU A 33 7.67 3.12 -1.16
C LEU A 33 6.89 3.45 0.10
N THR A 34 5.72 2.83 0.21
CA THR A 34 4.92 2.85 1.44
C THR A 34 4.66 1.43 1.91
N VAL A 35 4.31 1.29 3.18
CA VAL A 35 3.83 0.02 3.75
C VAL A 35 2.54 -0.46 3.05
N PHE A 36 1.86 0.36 2.26
CA PHE A 36 0.62 -0.04 1.57
C PHE A 36 0.85 -0.46 0.12
N CYS A 37 2.08 -0.37 -0.40
CA CYS A 37 2.40 -0.87 -1.73
C CYS A 37 2.25 -2.39 -1.78
N THR A 38 1.56 -2.89 -2.80
CA THR A 38 1.38 -4.33 -3.07
C THR A 38 2.53 -4.93 -3.89
N CYS A 39 3.34 -4.06 -4.51
CA CYS A 39 4.46 -4.41 -5.39
C CYS A 39 5.70 -4.96 -4.64
N THR A 40 5.69 -4.95 -3.30
CA THR A 40 6.80 -5.38 -2.45
C THR A 40 6.57 -6.79 -1.93
N THR A 41 6.58 -7.77 -2.83
CA THR A 41 6.85 -9.15 -2.41
C THR A 41 8.37 -9.33 -2.37
N ARG A 42 8.89 -9.66 -1.19
CA ARG A 42 10.29 -10.07 -0.92
C ARG A 42 11.38 -9.02 -1.10
N GLY A 43 11.58 -8.13 -0.11
CA GLY A 43 12.89 -7.51 0.16
C GLY A 43 13.51 -6.63 -0.95
N GLU A 44 12.87 -6.51 -2.11
CA GLU A 44 13.38 -5.80 -3.28
C GLU A 44 12.57 -4.52 -3.49
N THR A 45 13.29 -3.44 -3.79
CA THR A 45 12.74 -2.18 -4.26
C THR A 45 11.87 -2.45 -5.48
N CYS A 46 10.55 -2.30 -5.33
CA CYS A 46 9.53 -2.23 -6.39
C CYS A 46 10.01 -2.81 -7.74
N LEU A 47 10.00 -4.15 -7.87
CA LEU A 47 10.36 -4.86 -9.11
C LEU A 47 9.79 -4.17 -10.37
N ALA A 48 8.57 -3.62 -10.27
CA ALA A 48 7.93 -2.91 -11.37
C ALA A 48 8.60 -1.57 -11.74
N SER A 49 9.03 -0.76 -10.77
CA SER A 49 9.75 0.49 -11.04
C SER A 49 11.18 0.21 -11.53
N GLN A 50 11.84 -0.81 -10.99
CA GLN A 50 13.17 -1.21 -11.45
C GLN A 50 13.11 -1.69 -12.91
N LYS A 51 12.21 -2.63 -13.23
CA LYS A 51 11.98 -3.07 -14.61
C LYS A 51 11.66 -1.92 -15.55
N ALA A 52 10.83 -0.97 -15.11
CA ALA A 52 10.48 0.18 -15.92
C ALA A 52 11.70 1.05 -16.23
N VAL A 53 12.59 1.29 -15.27
CA VAL A 53 13.82 2.05 -15.57
C VAL A 53 14.84 1.27 -16.38
N ASP A 54 14.92 -0.05 -16.22
CA ASP A 54 15.82 -0.90 -17.02
C ASP A 54 15.43 -0.83 -18.50
N VAL A 55 14.12 -0.82 -18.79
CA VAL A 55 13.59 -0.62 -20.16
C VAL A 55 13.85 0.78 -20.69
N LEU A 56 13.78 1.80 -19.82
CA LEU A 56 13.93 3.20 -20.21
C LEU A 56 15.38 3.71 -20.22
N GLY A 57 16.31 2.99 -19.57
CA GLY A 57 17.71 3.38 -19.46
C GLY A 57 17.94 4.63 -18.59
N ILE A 58 17.15 4.84 -17.53
CA ILE A 58 17.22 6.04 -16.68
C ILE A 58 17.58 5.72 -15.22
N PRO A 59 18.25 6.61 -14.47
CA PRO A 59 18.53 6.40 -13.05
C PRO A 59 17.24 6.36 -12.23
N LEU A 60 17.21 5.54 -11.17
CA LEU A 60 16.10 5.41 -10.23
C LEU A 60 16.52 5.74 -8.80
N LYS A 61 15.84 6.73 -8.21
CA LYS A 61 15.91 7.01 -6.77
C LYS A 61 14.65 6.48 -6.08
N VAL A 62 14.83 5.72 -5.00
CA VAL A 62 13.72 5.15 -4.21
C VAL A 62 13.73 5.74 -2.80
N PHE A 63 12.59 6.28 -2.36
CA PHE A 63 12.40 6.77 -1.00
C PHE A 63 11.39 5.89 -0.27
N ASN A 64 11.78 5.37 0.90
CA ASN A 64 10.82 4.77 1.83
C ASN A 64 10.20 5.89 2.67
N VAL A 65 8.90 6.09 2.49
CA VAL A 65 8.13 7.14 3.17
C VAL A 65 7.01 6.53 4.04
N SER A 66 7.17 5.28 4.45
CA SER A 66 6.12 4.53 5.15
C SER A 66 5.68 5.18 6.46
N GLU A 67 6.61 5.67 7.28
CA GLU A 67 6.29 6.30 8.57
C GLU A 67 5.54 7.62 8.38
N GLU A 68 6.06 8.50 7.53
CA GLU A 68 5.43 9.79 7.23
C GLU A 68 4.05 9.60 6.59
N TYR A 69 3.94 8.65 5.64
CA TYR A 69 2.68 8.35 4.99
C TYR A 69 1.66 7.72 5.94
N LEU A 70 2.10 7.04 6.99
CA LEU A 70 1.21 6.52 8.02
C LEU A 70 0.43 7.64 8.70
N ASN A 71 1.07 8.79 8.97
CA ASN A 71 0.41 9.94 9.59
C ASN A 71 -0.69 10.53 8.69
N ILE A 72 -0.46 10.56 7.38
CA ILE A 72 -1.48 10.98 6.40
C ILE A 72 -2.67 10.03 6.41
N VAL A 73 -2.42 8.73 6.53
CA VAL A 73 -3.51 7.74 6.62
C VAL A 73 -4.25 7.84 7.95
N LYS A 74 -3.62 8.26 9.05
CA LYS A 74 -4.29 8.49 10.33
C LYS A 74 -5.21 9.72 10.26
N HIS A 75 -4.76 10.78 9.59
CA HIS A 75 -5.40 12.09 9.58
C HIS A 75 -5.40 12.71 8.18
N PRO A 76 -6.21 12.20 7.23
CA PRO A 76 -6.29 12.78 5.89
C PRO A 76 -7.06 14.11 5.93
N GLU A 77 -6.50 15.16 5.34
CA GLU A 77 -7.14 16.48 5.26
C GLU A 77 -8.29 16.45 4.25
N HIS A 78 -8.14 15.69 3.16
CA HIS A 78 -9.13 15.56 2.08
C HIS A 78 -10.01 14.30 2.20
N GLY A 79 -9.91 13.60 3.33
CA GLY A 79 -10.69 12.39 3.60
C GLY A 79 -10.25 11.16 2.79
N TYR A 80 -11.08 10.11 2.84
CA TYR A 80 -10.83 8.86 2.13
C TYR A 80 -11.69 8.73 0.88
N GLY A 81 -11.23 7.91 -0.08
CA GLY A 81 -12.03 7.48 -1.22
C GLY A 81 -13.11 6.45 -0.85
N SER A 82 -13.38 5.50 -1.74
CA SER A 82 -14.38 4.44 -1.48
C SER A 82 -14.00 3.51 -0.33
N ASN A 83 -12.70 3.42 -0.01
CA ASN A 83 -12.15 2.61 1.06
C ASN A 83 -11.33 3.50 2.02
N MET A 84 -10.09 3.13 2.34
CA MET A 84 -9.22 3.90 3.23
C MET A 84 -8.13 4.64 2.48
N ASN A 85 -8.31 4.88 1.19
CA ASN A 85 -7.30 5.48 0.32
C ASN A 85 -7.37 7.02 0.34
N PRO A 86 -6.41 7.75 0.95
CA PRO A 86 -6.37 9.20 0.92
C PRO A 86 -5.63 9.68 -0.34
N CYS A 87 -6.23 9.48 -1.52
CA CYS A 87 -5.48 9.64 -2.78
C CYS A 87 -5.07 11.09 -3.07
N VAL A 88 -5.83 12.08 -2.62
CA VAL A 88 -5.51 13.50 -2.79
C VAL A 88 -4.31 13.85 -1.90
N ASP A 89 -4.38 13.57 -0.61
CA ASP A 89 -3.29 13.81 0.36
C ASP A 89 -2.01 13.05 -0.01
N CYS A 90 -2.16 11.80 -0.48
CA CYS A 90 -1.05 11.01 -0.99
C CYS A 90 -0.31 11.72 -2.13
N ARG A 91 -1.05 12.25 -3.10
CA ARG A 91 -0.45 12.96 -4.25
C ARG A 91 0.22 14.25 -3.81
N ILE A 92 -0.41 15.04 -2.95
CA ILE A 92 0.18 16.26 -2.39
C ILE A 92 1.49 15.94 -1.69
N PHE A 93 1.49 14.92 -0.81
CA PHE A 93 2.68 14.49 -0.08
C PHE A 93 3.81 14.05 -1.01
N MET A 94 3.52 13.17 -1.97
CA MET A 94 4.55 12.71 -2.91
C MET A 94 5.09 13.85 -3.77
N LEU A 95 4.25 14.80 -4.19
CA LEU A 95 4.68 15.97 -4.96
C LEU A 95 5.52 16.95 -4.12
N LYS A 96 5.21 17.14 -2.83
CA LYS A 96 6.06 17.94 -1.92
C LYS A 96 7.44 17.30 -1.75
N LYS A 97 7.51 15.99 -1.58
CA LYS A 97 8.80 15.26 -1.52
C LYS A 97 9.56 15.33 -2.84
N ALA A 98 8.88 15.11 -3.95
CA ALA A 98 9.46 15.24 -5.29
C ALA A 98 9.96 16.65 -5.56
N LYS A 99 9.26 17.67 -5.03
CA LYS A 99 9.67 19.06 -5.12
C LYS A 99 11.02 19.29 -4.47
N ALA A 100 11.16 18.87 -3.22
CA ALA A 100 12.40 19.02 -2.48
C ALA A 100 13.57 18.31 -3.18
N TYR A 101 13.34 17.09 -3.68
CA TYR A 101 14.36 16.34 -4.41
C TYR A 101 14.74 16.98 -5.76
N MET A 102 13.75 17.51 -6.48
CA MET A 102 13.99 18.23 -7.74
C MET A 102 14.89 19.46 -7.53
N GLU A 103 14.64 20.22 -6.45
CA GLU A 103 15.44 21.39 -6.07
C GLU A 103 16.87 20.99 -5.65
N GLU A 104 17.02 19.92 -4.86
CA GLU A 104 18.31 19.37 -4.46
C GLU A 104 19.18 18.93 -5.65
N THR A 105 18.55 18.34 -6.68
CA THR A 105 19.24 17.79 -7.85
C THR A 105 19.34 18.75 -9.04
N GLY A 106 18.81 19.98 -8.91
CA GLY A 106 18.84 20.99 -9.96
C GLY A 106 17.99 20.65 -11.21
N ALA A 107 17.03 19.73 -11.09
CA ALA A 107 16.10 19.42 -12.17
C ALA A 107 15.09 20.58 -12.37
N SER A 108 14.56 20.72 -13.60
CA SER A 108 13.76 21.90 -13.97
C SER A 108 12.25 21.73 -13.71
N PHE A 109 11.71 20.52 -13.88
CA PHE A 109 10.28 20.25 -13.72
C PHE A 109 10.01 18.78 -13.34
N ILE A 110 8.74 18.49 -13.00
CA ILE A 110 8.27 17.15 -12.62
C ILE A 110 7.39 16.57 -13.73
N VAL A 111 7.56 15.30 -14.04
CA VAL A 111 6.73 14.52 -14.96
C VAL A 111 5.89 13.52 -14.18
N THR A 112 4.59 13.45 -14.46
CA THR A 112 3.71 12.39 -13.92
C THR A 112 2.95 11.67 -15.02
N GLY A 113 2.64 10.39 -14.78
CA GLY A 113 1.75 9.58 -15.63
C GLY A 113 0.26 9.80 -15.36
N GLU A 114 -0.13 10.96 -14.82
CA GLU A 114 -1.54 11.21 -14.51
C GLU A 114 -2.34 11.49 -15.77
N VAL A 115 -3.49 10.82 -15.91
CA VAL A 115 -4.41 10.99 -17.05
C VAL A 115 -5.70 11.63 -16.56
N LEU A 116 -6.09 12.74 -17.17
CA LEU A 116 -7.32 13.45 -16.83
C LEU A 116 -8.55 12.52 -16.88
N GLY A 117 -9.30 12.45 -15.78
CA GLY A 117 -10.52 11.65 -15.65
C GLY A 117 -10.29 10.15 -15.47
N GLN A 118 -9.05 9.66 -15.38
CA GLN A 118 -8.78 8.23 -15.26
C GLN A 118 -9.03 7.70 -13.84
N ARG A 119 -8.83 8.52 -12.80
CA ARG A 119 -9.13 8.19 -11.40
C ARG A 119 -10.13 9.18 -10.80
N PRO A 120 -11.26 8.69 -10.22
CA PRO A 120 -12.35 9.57 -9.80
C PRO A 120 -12.00 10.48 -8.62
N MET A 121 -11.06 10.11 -7.76
CA MET A 121 -10.72 10.91 -6.56
C MET A 121 -9.59 11.91 -6.79
N SER A 122 -8.55 11.54 -7.53
CA SER A 122 -7.30 12.33 -7.61
C SER A 122 -6.99 12.91 -8.98
N GLN A 123 -7.70 12.48 -10.04
CA GLN A 123 -7.37 12.84 -11.42
C GLN A 123 -8.52 13.54 -12.16
N ARG A 124 -9.51 14.07 -11.43
CA ARG A 124 -10.43 15.05 -12.00
C ARG A 124 -9.74 16.42 -12.09
N ARG A 125 -10.24 17.30 -12.94
CA ARG A 125 -9.62 18.62 -13.21
C ARG A 125 -9.50 19.48 -11.94
N ASP A 126 -10.56 19.50 -11.14
CA ASP A 126 -10.62 20.15 -9.83
C ASP A 126 -9.58 19.57 -8.86
N SER A 127 -9.55 18.23 -8.73
CA SER A 127 -8.62 17.53 -7.84
C SER A 127 -7.16 17.75 -8.25
N MET A 128 -6.83 17.67 -9.54
CA MET A 128 -5.47 17.93 -10.03
C MET A 128 -5.03 19.35 -9.69
N ARG A 129 -5.88 20.35 -9.95
CA ARG A 129 -5.57 21.75 -9.64
C ARG A 129 -5.36 21.96 -8.13
N LEU A 130 -6.22 21.38 -7.30
CA LEU A 130 -6.08 21.41 -5.84
C LEU A 130 -4.74 20.83 -5.38
N ILE A 131 -4.42 19.63 -5.88
CA ILE A 131 -3.18 18.91 -5.56
C ILE A 131 -1.95 19.74 -5.95
N GLU A 132 -1.93 20.37 -7.12
CA GLU A 132 -0.81 21.22 -7.54
C GLU A 132 -0.64 22.44 -6.64
N LYS A 133 -1.75 23.11 -6.32
CA LYS A 133 -1.79 24.28 -5.46
C LYS A 133 -1.23 23.96 -4.08
N GLU A 134 -1.73 22.90 -3.46
CA GLU A 134 -1.30 22.51 -2.11
C GLU A 134 0.11 21.92 -2.06
N ALA A 135 0.58 21.34 -3.16
CA ALA A 135 1.98 20.95 -3.32
C ALA A 135 2.91 22.15 -3.59
N GLY A 136 2.38 23.36 -3.81
CA GLY A 136 3.15 24.55 -4.17
C GLY A 136 3.88 24.39 -5.50
N ARG A 137 3.20 23.81 -6.49
CA ARG A 137 3.73 23.39 -7.80
C ARG A 137 2.79 23.74 -8.97
N GLU A 138 1.97 24.76 -8.84
CA GLU A 138 1.06 25.21 -9.92
C GLU A 138 1.82 25.43 -11.22
N GLY A 139 1.44 24.67 -12.26
CA GLY A 139 2.06 24.77 -13.58
C GLY A 139 3.44 24.11 -13.74
N CYS A 140 4.09 23.61 -12.68
CA CYS A 140 5.41 22.96 -12.78
C CYS A 140 5.36 21.46 -13.12
N ILE A 141 4.16 20.89 -13.20
CA ILE A 141 3.97 19.44 -13.40
C ILE A 141 3.52 19.18 -14.84
N LEU A 142 4.39 18.53 -15.60
CA LEU A 142 4.07 18.05 -16.94
C LEU A 142 3.30 16.73 -16.85
N ARG A 143 2.18 16.63 -17.57
CA ARG A 143 1.36 15.41 -17.70
C ARG A 143 1.28 14.99 -19.16
N PRO A 144 2.31 14.32 -19.70
CA PRO A 144 2.46 14.10 -21.15
C PRO A 144 1.28 13.38 -21.78
N LEU A 145 0.63 12.48 -21.03
CA LEU A 145 -0.46 11.66 -21.53
C LEU A 145 -1.77 12.44 -21.75
N SER A 146 -2.03 13.48 -20.95
CA SER A 146 -3.28 14.27 -21.01
C SER A 146 -3.05 15.76 -21.22
N ALA A 147 -1.86 16.17 -21.65
CA ALA A 147 -1.43 17.57 -21.72
C ALA A 147 -2.38 18.42 -22.58
N LYS A 148 -2.86 17.89 -23.72
CA LYS A 148 -3.74 18.64 -24.63
C LYS A 148 -5.12 18.99 -24.04
N PHE A 149 -5.52 18.35 -22.93
CA PHE A 149 -6.76 18.68 -22.21
C PHE A 149 -6.55 19.59 -20.99
N LEU A 150 -5.30 19.90 -20.65
CA LEU A 150 -4.93 20.71 -19.49
C LEU A 150 -4.36 22.06 -19.95
N PRO A 151 -4.40 23.09 -19.09
CA PRO A 151 -3.64 24.32 -19.34
C PRO A 151 -2.14 24.00 -19.56
N ALA A 152 -1.47 24.79 -20.38
CA ALA A 152 -0.04 24.61 -20.62
C ALA A 152 0.75 24.77 -19.31
N SER A 153 1.58 23.78 -19.02
CA SER A 153 2.56 23.82 -17.93
C SER A 153 3.72 24.76 -18.30
N ILE A 154 4.50 25.17 -17.31
CA ILE A 154 5.71 25.98 -17.47
C ILE A 154 6.68 25.37 -18.50
N PRO A 155 7.04 24.07 -18.46
CA PRO A 155 7.93 23.51 -19.48
C PRO A 155 7.37 23.62 -20.91
N GLU A 156 6.05 23.64 -21.08
CA GLU A 156 5.43 23.88 -22.40
C GLU A 156 5.48 25.35 -22.80
N LYS A 157 5.23 26.27 -21.86
CA LYS A 157 5.24 27.73 -22.10
C LYS A 157 6.63 28.27 -22.42
N GLU A 158 7.65 27.74 -21.73
CA GLU A 158 9.05 28.12 -21.92
C GLU A 158 9.68 27.46 -23.17
N GLY A 159 8.91 26.66 -23.92
CA GLY A 159 9.40 25.98 -25.14
C GLY A 159 10.37 24.83 -24.86
N TRP A 160 10.53 24.42 -23.61
CA TRP A 160 11.37 23.28 -23.22
C TRP A 160 10.77 21.94 -23.69
N VAL A 161 9.45 21.89 -23.74
CA VAL A 161 8.66 20.75 -24.19
C VAL A 161 7.74 21.22 -25.31
N ASP A 162 7.88 20.60 -26.48
CA ASP A 162 6.97 20.81 -27.59
C ASP A 162 5.60 20.17 -27.30
N ARG A 163 4.62 21.02 -26.97
CA ARG A 163 3.25 20.60 -26.65
C ARG A 163 2.59 19.80 -27.77
N GLU A 164 2.97 20.01 -29.03
CA GLU A 164 2.33 19.30 -30.14
C GLU A 164 2.68 17.82 -30.19
N LYS A 165 3.85 17.46 -29.64
CA LYS A 165 4.30 16.07 -29.49
C LYS A 165 3.74 15.37 -28.25
N LEU A 166 3.01 16.09 -27.39
CA LEU A 166 2.32 15.50 -26.24
C LEU A 166 0.98 14.86 -26.64
N LEU A 167 0.36 14.13 -25.72
CA LEU A 167 -0.80 13.30 -26.02
C LEU A 167 -2.12 13.91 -25.53
N LYS A 168 -3.20 13.34 -26.06
CA LYS A 168 -4.61 13.68 -25.79
C LYS A 168 -5.38 12.48 -25.26
N ILE A 169 -4.87 11.84 -24.21
CA ILE A 169 -5.55 10.74 -23.52
C ILE A 169 -6.36 11.30 -22.35
N GLN A 170 -7.62 10.87 -22.23
CA GLN A 170 -8.49 11.18 -21.11
C GLN A 170 -9.49 10.04 -20.84
N GLY A 171 -10.06 10.03 -19.64
CA GLY A 171 -11.07 9.06 -19.22
C GLY A 171 -10.49 7.80 -18.59
N SER A 172 -11.39 6.89 -18.18
CA SER A 172 -11.06 5.67 -17.42
C SER A 172 -10.51 4.54 -18.28
N SER A 173 -10.75 4.56 -19.60
CA SER A 173 -10.25 3.54 -20.53
C SER A 173 -8.73 3.57 -20.62
N ARG A 174 -8.11 2.39 -20.59
CA ARG A 174 -6.66 2.21 -20.77
C ARG A 174 -6.27 1.75 -22.18
N LYS A 175 -7.24 1.58 -23.10
CA LYS A 175 -6.96 1.10 -24.46
C LYS A 175 -5.92 1.95 -25.20
N PRO A 176 -5.97 3.30 -25.17
CA PRO A 176 -4.96 4.12 -25.83
C PRO A 176 -3.55 3.91 -25.26
N GLN A 177 -3.43 3.78 -23.94
CA GLN A 177 -2.17 3.52 -23.25
C GLN A 177 -1.60 2.15 -23.63
N MET A 178 -2.44 1.12 -23.70
CA MET A 178 -2.02 -0.22 -24.12
C MET A 178 -1.50 -0.22 -25.57
N GLN A 179 -2.21 0.45 -26.48
CA GLN A 179 -1.76 0.62 -27.87
C GLN A 179 -0.42 1.36 -27.97
N LEU A 180 -0.24 2.41 -27.17
CA LEU A 180 1.03 3.14 -27.10
C LEU A 180 2.16 2.27 -26.53
N ALA A 181 1.87 1.43 -25.53
CA ALA A 181 2.83 0.46 -25.01
C ALA A 181 3.27 -0.53 -26.09
N ASP A 182 2.33 -1.05 -26.90
CA ASP A 182 2.65 -1.95 -28.02
C ASP A 182 3.57 -1.28 -29.05
N GLN A 183 3.30 0.00 -29.38
CA GLN A 183 4.15 0.80 -30.27
C GLN A 183 5.57 0.99 -29.72
N TYR A 184 5.70 1.18 -28.41
CA TYR A 184 6.99 1.30 -27.74
C TYR A 184 7.66 -0.04 -27.39
N GLY A 185 7.03 -1.17 -27.70
CA GLY A 185 7.53 -2.50 -27.31
C GLY A 185 7.49 -2.77 -25.80
N ILE A 186 6.74 -2.00 -25.03
CA ILE A 186 6.60 -2.14 -23.57
C ILE A 186 5.55 -3.20 -23.29
N ARG A 187 5.98 -4.47 -23.17
CA ARG A 187 5.08 -5.62 -22.99
C ARG A 187 4.95 -6.11 -21.54
N ASP A 188 5.97 -5.89 -20.71
CA ASP A 188 5.99 -6.32 -19.30
C ASP A 188 5.68 -5.13 -18.38
N TYR A 189 4.39 -4.87 -18.17
CA TYR A 189 3.90 -3.91 -17.18
C TYR A 189 2.87 -4.59 -16.26
N PRO A 190 2.81 -4.20 -14.97
CA PRO A 190 1.89 -4.83 -14.03
C PRO A 190 0.44 -4.64 -14.48
N CYS A 191 -0.35 -5.71 -14.33
CA CYS A 191 -1.78 -5.70 -14.60
C CYS A 191 -2.48 -4.60 -13.78
N PRO A 192 -3.57 -3.95 -14.28
CA PRO A 192 -4.21 -2.80 -13.61
C PRO A 192 -4.80 -3.06 -12.20
N ALA A 193 -4.67 -4.27 -11.66
CA ALA A 193 -5.22 -4.69 -10.39
C ALA A 193 -4.32 -4.30 -9.20
N GLY A 194 -4.79 -3.33 -8.41
CA GLY A 194 -4.43 -3.19 -6.99
C GLY A 194 -3.05 -2.62 -6.70
N GLY A 195 -2.86 -1.31 -6.92
CA GLY A 195 -1.60 -0.62 -6.58
C GLY A 195 -1.40 -0.33 -5.08
N CYS A 196 -2.48 -0.05 -4.34
CA CYS A 196 -2.41 0.31 -2.92
C CYS A 196 -3.37 -0.55 -2.09
N LEU A 197 -2.87 -1.17 -1.02
CA LEU A 197 -3.64 -1.99 -0.08
C LEU A 197 -4.81 -1.22 0.55
N LEU A 198 -4.74 0.12 0.64
CA LEU A 198 -5.82 0.96 1.16
C LEU A 198 -7.05 1.01 0.24
N THR A 199 -6.93 0.49 -0.99
CA THR A 199 -8.08 0.31 -1.89
C THR A 199 -8.71 -1.08 -1.78
N ASP A 200 -8.06 -2.04 -1.10
CA ASP A 200 -8.61 -3.37 -0.88
C ASP A 200 -9.66 -3.34 0.24
N PRO A 201 -10.93 -3.69 -0.02
CA PRO A 201 -12.00 -3.61 0.98
C PRO A 201 -11.69 -4.38 2.27
N GLY A 202 -11.07 -5.57 2.15
CA GLY A 202 -10.73 -6.40 3.31
C GLY A 202 -9.66 -5.77 4.19
N PHE A 203 -8.56 -5.32 3.59
CA PHE A 203 -7.50 -4.60 4.30
C PHE A 203 -8.01 -3.30 4.90
N SER A 204 -8.84 -2.55 4.18
CA SER A 204 -9.45 -1.31 4.68
C SER A 204 -10.37 -1.53 5.87
N ARG A 205 -11.10 -2.64 5.96
CA ARG A 205 -11.88 -2.97 7.17
C ARG A 205 -10.97 -3.25 8.36
N ARG A 206 -9.87 -3.96 8.15
CA ARG A 206 -8.85 -4.20 9.19
C ARG A 206 -8.13 -2.93 9.64
N MET A 207 -7.85 -2.01 8.73
CA MET A 207 -7.26 -0.70 9.05
C MET A 207 -8.25 0.19 9.81
N ARG A 208 -9.54 0.22 9.43
CA ARG A 208 -10.58 0.96 10.17
C ARG A 208 -10.73 0.45 11.59
N ASP A 209 -10.72 -0.87 11.77
CA ASP A 209 -10.70 -1.49 13.08
C ASP A 209 -9.45 -1.09 13.88
N LEU A 210 -8.27 -1.06 13.27
CA LEU A 210 -7.05 -0.62 13.96
C LEU A 210 -7.16 0.83 14.45
N ILE A 211 -7.49 1.78 13.56
CA ILE A 211 -7.59 3.22 13.89
C ILE A 211 -8.64 3.47 15.00
N ARG A 212 -9.75 2.74 14.97
CA ARG A 212 -10.82 2.89 15.98
C ARG A 212 -10.37 2.50 17.38
N HIS A 213 -9.53 1.48 17.48
CA HIS A 213 -9.16 0.87 18.77
C HIS A 213 -7.76 1.27 19.26
N ASP A 214 -6.95 1.88 18.39
CA ASP A 214 -5.61 2.35 18.71
C ASP A 214 -5.27 3.53 17.79
N SER A 215 -5.14 4.73 18.36
CA SER A 215 -4.70 5.94 17.62
C SER A 215 -3.19 5.97 17.40
N ASP A 216 -2.43 5.29 18.27
CA ASP A 216 -0.97 5.38 18.34
C ASP A 216 -0.29 4.17 17.68
N PHE A 217 -1.05 3.41 16.90
CA PHE A 217 -0.54 2.24 16.17
C PHE A 217 0.68 2.57 15.31
N THR A 218 1.55 1.58 15.18
CA THR A 218 2.86 1.68 14.53
C THR A 218 2.86 0.97 13.18
N LEU A 219 3.98 1.06 12.44
CA LEU A 219 4.18 0.25 11.23
C LEU A 219 4.09 -1.25 11.50
N ASN A 220 4.52 -1.72 12.69
CA ASN A 220 4.40 -3.13 13.06
C ASN A 220 2.94 -3.59 13.00
N ASP A 221 2.02 -2.78 13.54
CA ASP A 221 0.59 -3.10 13.53
C ASP A 221 0.05 -3.21 12.10
N VAL A 222 0.44 -2.28 11.21
CA VAL A 222 0.05 -2.32 9.80
C VAL A 222 0.63 -3.54 9.08
N HIS A 223 1.87 -3.92 9.36
CA HIS A 223 2.47 -5.14 8.81
C HIS A 223 1.72 -6.39 9.26
N LEU A 224 1.29 -6.43 10.53
CA LEU A 224 0.50 -7.52 11.07
C LEU A 224 -0.88 -7.63 10.37
N LEU A 225 -1.49 -6.51 9.95
CA LEU A 225 -2.77 -6.52 9.20
C LEU A 225 -2.70 -7.19 7.81
N LYS A 226 -1.50 -7.42 7.30
CA LYS A 226 -1.31 -8.12 6.02
C LYS A 226 -1.33 -9.64 6.16
N MET A 227 -1.33 -10.15 7.39
CA MET A 227 -1.16 -11.57 7.69
C MET A 227 -2.39 -12.12 8.41
N GLY A 228 -2.73 -13.38 8.17
CA GLY A 228 -3.68 -14.08 9.01
C GLY A 228 -5.14 -13.63 8.88
N ARG A 229 -5.98 -14.22 9.73
CA ARG A 229 -7.39 -13.88 9.92
C ARG A 229 -7.49 -13.04 11.18
N HIS A 230 -8.25 -11.95 11.14
CA HIS A 230 -8.31 -11.00 12.24
C HIS A 230 -9.64 -11.11 12.96
N PHE A 231 -9.57 -11.14 14.29
CA PHE A 231 -10.73 -11.20 15.17
C PHE A 231 -10.64 -10.13 16.23
N ARG A 232 -11.78 -9.52 16.54
CA ARG A 232 -11.93 -8.55 17.62
C ARG A 232 -12.61 -9.25 18.79
N LEU A 233 -11.83 -9.61 19.83
CA LEU A 233 -12.37 -10.35 20.98
C LEU A 233 -13.00 -9.42 22.03
N SER A 234 -12.44 -8.22 22.18
CA SER A 234 -12.96 -7.15 23.02
C SER A 234 -12.43 -5.79 22.53
N GLN A 235 -12.89 -4.69 23.12
CA GLN A 235 -12.47 -3.32 22.77
C GLN A 235 -10.94 -3.13 22.78
N LYS A 236 -10.22 -3.93 23.58
CA LYS A 236 -8.77 -3.82 23.77
C LYS A 236 -7.99 -5.04 23.27
N LEU A 237 -8.66 -6.03 22.67
CA LEU A 237 -8.01 -7.27 22.23
C LEU A 237 -8.28 -7.63 20.79
N LYS A 238 -7.17 -7.93 20.10
CA LYS A 238 -7.17 -8.38 18.72
C LYS A 238 -6.44 -9.71 18.63
N LEU A 239 -7.05 -10.67 17.96
CA LEU A 239 -6.43 -11.95 17.64
C LEU A 239 -6.13 -12.02 16.14
N VAL A 240 -4.93 -12.48 15.80
CA VAL A 240 -4.50 -12.73 14.43
C VAL A 240 -4.12 -14.19 14.30
N VAL A 241 -4.80 -14.93 13.43
CA VAL A 241 -4.59 -16.38 13.24
C VAL A 241 -3.96 -16.62 11.88
N GLY A 242 -2.74 -17.16 11.85
CA GLY A 242 -2.03 -17.42 10.58
C GLY A 242 -2.79 -18.38 9.65
N ARG A 243 -2.65 -18.18 8.34
CA ARG A 243 -3.29 -19.04 7.32
C ARG A 243 -2.39 -20.16 6.83
N ASN A 244 -1.06 -19.96 6.89
CA ASN A 244 -0.05 -20.88 6.39
C ASN A 244 1.27 -20.71 7.16
N LYS A 245 2.27 -21.55 6.83
CA LYS A 245 3.58 -21.55 7.50
C LYS A 245 4.33 -20.22 7.37
N GLU A 246 4.25 -19.56 6.21
CA GLU A 246 4.92 -18.29 5.97
C GLU A 246 4.31 -17.16 6.81
N GLU A 247 2.98 -17.10 6.87
CA GLU A 247 2.29 -16.14 7.74
C GLU A 247 2.58 -16.41 9.22
N ASN A 248 2.64 -17.68 9.66
CA ASN A 248 3.01 -18.01 11.04
C ASN A 248 4.39 -17.46 11.40
N GLN A 249 5.38 -17.61 10.52
CA GLN A 249 6.73 -17.06 10.71
C GLN A 249 6.70 -15.53 10.82
N LYS A 250 5.98 -14.85 9.92
CA LYS A 250 5.85 -13.39 9.93
C LYS A 250 5.12 -12.90 11.19
N ILE A 251 4.03 -13.55 11.60
CA ILE A 251 3.30 -13.25 12.84
C ILE A 251 4.24 -13.36 14.05
N GLN A 252 5.09 -14.39 14.10
CA GLN A 252 6.10 -14.52 15.15
C GLN A 252 7.11 -13.36 15.11
N THR A 253 7.60 -12.97 13.93
CA THR A 253 8.53 -11.84 13.78
C THR A 253 7.92 -10.52 14.24
N PHE A 254 6.64 -10.26 13.92
CA PHE A 254 5.96 -9.02 14.29
C PHE A 254 5.41 -9.01 15.73
N SER A 255 5.55 -10.12 16.47
CA SER A 255 5.12 -10.17 17.87
C SER A 255 5.99 -9.30 18.78
N GLY A 256 5.33 -8.47 19.58
CA GLY A 256 5.94 -7.64 20.62
C GLY A 256 6.00 -8.36 21.97
N GLU A 257 6.77 -7.82 22.91
CA GLU A 257 6.99 -8.43 24.24
C GLU A 257 5.72 -8.71 25.04
N LYS A 258 4.70 -7.86 24.86
CA LYS A 258 3.41 -7.95 25.57
C LYS A 258 2.41 -8.87 24.87
N ASP A 259 2.69 -9.31 23.64
CA ASP A 259 1.79 -10.18 22.90
C ASP A 259 1.83 -11.61 23.42
N ILE A 260 0.70 -12.31 23.28
CA ILE A 260 0.58 -13.73 23.61
C ILE A 260 0.52 -14.51 22.30
N LEU A 261 1.39 -15.51 22.18
CA LEU A 261 1.38 -16.47 21.07
C LEU A 261 0.66 -17.74 21.50
N LEU A 262 -0.19 -18.28 20.62
CA LEU A 262 -0.93 -19.51 20.83
C LEU A 262 -0.68 -20.49 19.68
N ARG A 263 -0.47 -21.76 20.03
CA ARG A 263 -0.27 -22.86 19.07
C ARG A 263 -0.81 -24.17 19.65
N LEU A 264 -1.10 -25.13 18.80
CA LEU A 264 -1.42 -26.48 19.28
C LEU A 264 -0.16 -27.21 19.75
N SER A 265 -0.33 -28.06 20.77
CA SER A 265 0.76 -28.83 21.39
C SER A 265 1.30 -29.92 20.45
N ARG A 266 0.41 -30.79 19.96
CA ARG A 266 0.75 -32.02 19.23
C ARG A 266 0.10 -32.14 17.85
N ILE A 267 -0.67 -31.15 17.44
CA ILE A 267 -1.47 -31.19 16.21
C ILE A 267 -1.02 -30.05 15.30
N PRO A 268 -0.83 -30.31 13.99
CA PRO A 268 -0.55 -29.24 13.04
C PRO A 268 -1.67 -28.19 13.04
N GLY A 269 -1.29 -26.93 13.16
CA GLY A 269 -2.22 -25.82 13.16
C GLY A 269 -1.54 -24.46 13.03
N PRO A 270 -2.34 -23.38 13.08
CA PRO A 270 -1.84 -22.03 12.92
C PRO A 270 -1.09 -21.57 14.17
N LEU A 271 -0.21 -20.58 13.97
CA LEU A 271 0.27 -19.73 15.06
C LEU A 271 -0.68 -18.54 15.14
N SER A 272 -1.20 -18.28 16.34
CA SER A 272 -2.03 -17.13 16.60
C SER A 272 -1.31 -16.12 17.49
N LEU A 273 -1.55 -14.83 17.26
CA LEU A 273 -1.05 -13.73 18.06
C LEU A 273 -2.22 -12.96 18.64
N LEU A 274 -2.28 -12.88 19.97
CA LEU A 274 -3.23 -12.10 20.73
C LEU A 274 -2.52 -10.82 21.23
N ARG A 275 -2.97 -9.67 20.72
CA ARG A 275 -2.43 -8.34 21.04
C ARG A 275 -3.39 -7.55 21.92
N GLY A 276 -2.85 -7.01 23.01
CA GLY A 276 -3.55 -6.22 24.02
C GLY A 276 -3.50 -6.87 25.42
N LYS A 277 -4.25 -6.32 26.38
CA LYS A 277 -4.29 -6.83 27.76
C LYS A 277 -5.39 -7.89 27.88
N ALA A 278 -5.00 -9.16 27.99
CA ALA A 278 -5.92 -10.29 28.05
C ALA A 278 -6.10 -10.84 29.46
N GLY A 279 -7.36 -11.05 29.86
CA GLY A 279 -7.72 -11.90 31.00
C GLY A 279 -7.77 -13.39 30.64
N GLU A 280 -7.93 -14.25 31.64
CA GLU A 280 -7.93 -15.72 31.44
C GLU A 280 -9.01 -16.19 30.46
N GLY A 281 -10.26 -15.70 30.60
CA GLY A 281 -11.36 -16.06 29.70
C GLY A 281 -11.16 -15.59 28.25
N GLU A 282 -10.43 -14.50 28.03
CA GLU A 282 -10.11 -14.02 26.67
C GLU A 282 -9.01 -14.85 26.01
N ILE A 283 -8.04 -15.34 26.81
CA ILE A 283 -7.02 -16.30 26.36
C ILE A 283 -7.70 -17.63 25.97
N GLU A 284 -8.67 -18.09 26.77
CA GLU A 284 -9.45 -19.30 26.46
C GLU A 284 -10.21 -19.16 25.14
N LYS A 285 -10.90 -18.04 24.93
CA LYS A 285 -11.57 -17.75 23.66
C LYS A 285 -10.59 -17.70 22.48
N ALA A 286 -9.41 -17.08 22.65
CA ALA A 286 -8.38 -17.05 21.62
C ALA A 286 -7.83 -18.44 21.28
N ALA A 287 -7.65 -19.29 22.29
CA ALA A 287 -7.23 -20.67 22.12
C ALA A 287 -8.29 -21.49 21.37
N ALA A 288 -9.57 -21.34 21.70
CA ALA A 288 -10.68 -22.01 21.03
C ALA A 288 -10.78 -21.65 19.54
N ILE A 289 -10.55 -20.37 19.18
CA ILE A 289 -10.49 -19.92 17.78
C ILE A 289 -9.26 -20.54 17.08
N THR A 290 -8.10 -20.54 17.74
CA THR A 290 -6.87 -21.15 17.21
C THR A 290 -7.07 -22.64 16.91
N ALA A 291 -7.72 -23.36 17.81
CA ALA A 291 -8.08 -24.77 17.64
C ALA A 291 -9.00 -25.00 16.44
N ARG A 292 -10.00 -24.14 16.22
CA ARG A 292 -10.93 -24.26 15.08
C ARG A 292 -10.24 -24.16 13.73
N TYR A 293 -9.21 -23.32 13.60
CA TYR A 293 -8.45 -23.18 12.35
C TYR A 293 -7.35 -24.24 12.17
N SER A 294 -7.35 -25.29 12.99
CA SER A 294 -6.39 -26.39 12.93
C SER A 294 -7.04 -27.69 12.44
N LYS A 295 -6.24 -28.77 12.39
CA LYS A 295 -6.78 -30.13 12.15
C LYS A 295 -7.62 -30.67 13.32
N ALA A 296 -7.66 -29.99 14.46
CA ALA A 296 -8.45 -30.38 15.63
C ALA A 296 -9.88 -29.82 15.65
N LYS A 297 -10.36 -29.25 14.54
CA LYS A 297 -11.62 -28.48 14.46
C LYS A 297 -12.89 -29.23 14.90
N ASP A 298 -12.89 -30.57 14.84
CA ASP A 298 -14.03 -31.44 15.16
C ASP A 298 -13.81 -32.22 16.48
N MET A 299 -12.73 -31.94 17.21
CA MET A 299 -12.43 -32.59 18.49
C MET A 299 -13.22 -31.96 19.63
N LYS A 300 -13.65 -32.77 20.60
CA LYS A 300 -14.37 -32.28 21.79
C LYS A 300 -13.52 -31.34 22.65
N ARG A 301 -12.24 -31.68 22.87
CA ARG A 301 -11.26 -30.84 23.56
C ARG A 301 -9.89 -31.05 22.94
N VAL A 302 -9.09 -29.99 22.91
CA VAL A 302 -7.72 -30.00 22.43
C VAL A 302 -6.83 -29.12 23.30
N GLU A 303 -5.57 -29.53 23.45
CA GLU A 303 -4.56 -28.77 24.18
C GLU A 303 -3.91 -27.71 23.28
N VAL A 304 -4.05 -26.45 23.68
CA VAL A 304 -3.38 -25.29 23.12
C VAL A 304 -2.34 -24.80 24.10
N LEU A 305 -1.14 -24.55 23.61
CA LEU A 305 -0.05 -23.94 24.36
C LEU A 305 -0.06 -22.44 24.10
N TYR A 306 0.02 -21.65 25.16
CA TYR A 306 0.18 -20.20 25.05
C TYR A 306 1.42 -19.72 25.83
N ARG A 307 2.05 -18.67 25.32
CA ARG A 307 3.20 -18.01 25.96
C ARG A 307 3.23 -16.53 25.63
N LYS A 308 3.88 -15.73 26.46
CA LYS A 308 4.28 -14.37 26.05
C LYS A 308 5.35 -14.48 24.97
N ALA A 309 5.31 -13.64 23.95
CA ALA A 309 6.11 -13.80 22.73
C ALA A 309 7.63 -13.91 22.97
N LYS A 310 8.15 -13.22 23.99
CA LYS A 310 9.58 -13.21 24.36
C LYS A 310 9.90 -14.03 25.62
N VAL A 311 9.00 -14.91 26.03
CA VAL A 311 9.18 -15.81 27.17
C VAL A 311 9.03 -17.25 26.67
N ASP A 312 9.98 -18.11 27.02
CA ASP A 312 9.99 -19.51 26.58
C ASP A 312 9.09 -20.43 27.42
N ARG A 313 8.55 -19.92 28.53
CA ARG A 313 7.64 -20.66 29.38
C ARG A 313 6.24 -20.73 28.76
N GLU A 314 5.94 -21.88 28.18
CA GLU A 314 4.59 -22.23 27.70
C GLU A 314 3.68 -22.69 28.84
N ARG A 315 2.39 -22.41 28.68
CA ARG A 315 1.33 -22.87 29.58
C ARG A 315 0.29 -23.62 28.76
N PRO A 316 -0.10 -24.85 29.17
CA PRO A 316 -1.15 -25.59 28.50
C PRO A 316 -2.53 -25.05 28.88
N LEU A 317 -3.45 -25.09 27.92
CA LEU A 317 -4.85 -24.79 28.11
C LEU A 317 -5.68 -25.77 27.27
N SER A 318 -6.65 -26.44 27.90
CA SER A 318 -7.52 -27.38 27.23
C SER A 318 -8.83 -26.69 26.85
N VAL A 319 -9.14 -26.59 25.56
CA VAL A 319 -10.29 -25.85 25.04
C VAL A 319 -11.10 -26.67 24.04
N SER A 320 -12.37 -26.34 23.88
CA SER A 320 -13.21 -26.81 22.78
C SER A 320 -13.09 -25.84 21.60
N PRO A 321 -12.92 -26.31 20.35
CA PRO A 321 -12.95 -25.43 19.18
C PRO A 321 -14.25 -24.62 19.12
N LEU A 322 -14.14 -23.33 18.81
CA LEU A 322 -15.30 -22.44 18.73
C LEU A 322 -16.20 -22.79 17.52
N SER A 323 -17.51 -22.60 17.64
CA SER A 323 -18.42 -22.84 16.52
C SER A 323 -18.25 -21.81 15.40
N GLU A 324 -18.69 -22.16 14.19
CA GLU A 324 -18.59 -21.28 13.03
C GLU A 324 -19.36 -19.96 13.21
N ARG A 325 -20.58 -20.04 13.74
CA ARG A 325 -21.42 -18.88 14.03
C ARG A 325 -20.76 -17.90 15.02
N GLU A 326 -20.09 -18.42 16.05
CA GLU A 326 -19.39 -17.58 17.03
C GLU A 326 -18.14 -16.91 16.43
N ILE A 327 -17.47 -17.57 15.49
CA ILE A 327 -16.29 -17.04 14.82
C ILE A 327 -16.65 -15.92 13.86
N GLU A 328 -17.71 -16.11 13.07
CA GLU A 328 -18.20 -15.08 12.15
C GLU A 328 -18.57 -13.80 12.89
N ALA A 329 -19.17 -13.90 14.08
CA ALA A 329 -19.52 -12.76 14.92
C ALA A 329 -18.31 -11.94 15.41
N LEU A 330 -17.12 -12.55 15.46
CA LEU A 330 -15.89 -11.92 15.95
C LEU A 330 -14.93 -11.52 14.83
N MET A 331 -15.16 -12.02 13.61
CA MET A 331 -14.25 -11.83 12.49
C MET A 331 -14.33 -10.40 11.97
N ILE A 332 -13.17 -9.76 11.82
CA ILE A 332 -13.04 -8.49 11.11
C ILE A 332 -13.00 -8.83 9.62
N ASN A 333 -14.19 -9.11 9.07
CA ASN A 333 -14.35 -9.40 7.66
C ASN A 333 -14.25 -8.14 6.85
#